data_AF-A0AAE3JLP9-F1
#
_entry.id   AF-A0AAE3JLP9-F1
#
_cell.length_a   1.000
_cell.length_b   1.000
_cell.length_c   1.000
_cell.angle_alpha   90.00
_cell.angle_beta   90.00
_cell.angle_gamma   90.00
#
_symmetry.space_group_name_H-M   'P 1'
#
loop_
_entity.id
_entity.type
_entity.pdbx_description
1 polymer ?
#
loop_
_entity_poly.entity_id
_entity_poly.type
_entity_poly.pdbx_seq_one_letter_code
_entity_poly.pdbx_strand_id
1 'polypeptide(L)'
;CAMGQALTNIGSYKKKTKNGFEQTIHRYQAQNCNSCSLRSLCHKSKYNRIIERNYNLIRLKAQAKTLLTSEQGIAKRKQRCWDVEAVFGNIKHNMNFKRFMLRGIDKVNVEIGLVAMAHNLKKYSLAL
;
A
#
# COMPACT_ATOMS: atom_id res chain seq x y z
N CYS A 1 5.72 -2.66 -26.14
CA CYS A 1 5.17 -4.02 -26.31
C CYS A 1 6.25 -5.03 -25.92
N ALA A 2 5.92 -6.29 -25.57
CA ALA A 2 6.95 -7.31 -25.34
C ALA A 2 7.77 -7.60 -26.63
N MET A 3 7.14 -7.49 -27.80
CA MET A 3 7.83 -7.54 -29.11
C MET A 3 8.54 -6.22 -29.50
N GLY A 4 8.84 -5.32 -28.56
CA GLY A 4 9.52 -4.04 -28.86
C GLY A 4 8.67 -2.95 -29.52
N GLN A 5 7.48 -3.25 -30.04
CA GLN A 5 6.58 -2.26 -30.65
C GLN A 5 6.22 -1.10 -29.69
N ALA A 6 6.28 0.14 -30.20
CA ALA A 6 5.87 1.35 -29.49
C ALA A 6 4.35 1.36 -29.21
N LEU A 7 3.96 1.88 -28.04
CA LEU A 7 2.57 2.05 -27.69
C LEU A 7 2.16 3.51 -27.98
N THR A 8 1.08 3.73 -28.72
CA THR A 8 0.58 5.09 -29.00
C THR A 8 -0.36 5.54 -27.91
N ASN A 9 -0.36 6.83 -27.62
CA ASN A 9 -1.33 7.43 -26.71
C ASN A 9 -2.70 7.49 -27.39
N ILE A 10 -3.71 6.87 -26.79
CA ILE A 10 -5.09 6.83 -27.30
C ILE A 10 -6.04 7.72 -26.49
N GLY A 11 -5.50 8.55 -25.60
CA GLY A 11 -6.25 9.49 -24.78
C GLY A 11 -6.08 9.27 -23.28
N SER A 12 -6.77 10.10 -22.52
CA SER A 12 -6.80 10.03 -21.06
C SER A 12 -8.22 10.15 -20.55
N TYR A 13 -8.49 9.57 -19.38
CA TYR A 13 -9.78 9.65 -18.73
C TYR A 13 -9.60 9.89 -17.24
N LYS A 14 -10.65 10.44 -16.61
CA LYS A 14 -10.67 10.65 -15.16
C LYS A 14 -11.43 9.52 -14.48
N LYS A 15 -10.90 9.05 -13.35
CA LYS A 15 -11.50 8.00 -12.53
C LYS A 15 -11.53 8.43 -11.07
N LYS A 16 -12.68 8.31 -10.42
CA LYS A 16 -12.79 8.48 -8.97
C LYS A 16 -12.44 7.19 -8.24
N THR A 17 -11.62 7.31 -7.20
CA THR A 17 -11.30 6.21 -6.29
C THR A 17 -12.43 5.97 -5.29
N LYS A 18 -12.42 4.83 -4.60
CA LYS A 18 -13.38 4.53 -3.52
C LYS A 18 -13.40 5.60 -2.42
N ASN A 19 -12.27 6.28 -2.22
CA ASN A 19 -12.10 7.31 -1.21
C ASN A 19 -12.43 8.72 -1.74
N GLY A 20 -13.03 8.84 -2.92
CA GLY A 20 -13.47 10.11 -3.51
C GLY A 20 -12.43 10.88 -4.32
N PHE A 21 -11.15 10.47 -4.31
CA PHE A 21 -10.11 11.18 -5.08
C PHE A 21 -10.23 10.94 -6.58
N GLU A 22 -10.18 12.02 -7.36
CA GLU A 22 -10.14 11.96 -8.82
C GLU A 22 -8.71 11.74 -9.33
N GLN A 23 -8.56 10.83 -10.29
CA GLN A 23 -7.27 10.45 -10.87
C GLN A 23 -7.33 10.53 -12.39
N THR A 24 -6.31 11.14 -13.01
CA THR A 24 -6.15 11.15 -14.46
C THR A 24 -5.32 9.94 -14.89
N ILE A 25 -5.87 9.14 -15.79
CA ILE A 25 -5.27 7.90 -16.29
C ILE A 25 -5.08 8.02 -17.79
N HIS A 26 -3.84 7.84 -18.25
CA HIS A 26 -3.49 7.85 -19.66
C HIS A 26 -3.49 6.43 -20.21
N ARG A 27 -4.05 6.25 -21.40
CA ARG A 27 -4.15 4.96 -22.07
C ARG A 27 -3.21 4.90 -23.26
N TYR A 28 -2.45 3.82 -23.33
CA TYR A 28 -1.49 3.54 -24.40
C TYR A 28 -1.83 2.21 -25.07
N GLN A 29 -1.89 2.18 -26.39
CA GLN A 29 -2.31 0.99 -27.15
C GLN A 29 -1.20 0.49 -28.08
N ALA A 30 -1.06 -0.83 -28.17
CA ALA A 30 -0.23 -1.48 -29.18
C ALA A 30 -0.91 -1.44 -30.56
N GLN A 31 -0.16 -1.32 -31.66
CA GLN A 31 -0.80 -1.17 -32.98
C GLN A 31 -1.23 -2.52 -33.59
N ASN A 32 -0.44 -3.58 -33.39
CA ASN A 32 -0.72 -4.86 -34.05
C ASN A 32 -0.50 -6.04 -33.09
N CYS A 33 -1.57 -6.44 -32.40
CA CYS A 33 -1.56 -7.64 -31.58
C CYS A 33 -2.19 -8.85 -32.27
N ASN A 34 -2.81 -8.72 -33.45
CA ASN A 34 -3.57 -9.82 -34.07
C ASN A 34 -2.65 -10.89 -34.66
N SER A 35 -1.52 -10.49 -35.27
CA SER A 35 -0.50 -11.40 -35.80
C SER A 35 0.72 -11.57 -34.88
N CYS A 36 0.58 -11.22 -33.60
CA CYS A 36 1.69 -11.26 -32.63
C CYS A 36 1.86 -12.68 -32.08
N SER A 37 3.03 -13.29 -32.29
CA SER A 37 3.36 -14.63 -31.76
C SER A 37 3.33 -14.68 -30.23
N LEU A 38 3.67 -13.57 -29.57
CA LEU A 38 3.63 -13.45 -28.11
C LEU A 38 2.24 -13.11 -27.55
N ARG A 39 1.19 -12.98 -28.38
CA ARG A 39 -0.13 -12.49 -27.94
C ARG A 39 -0.69 -13.32 -26.80
N SER A 40 -0.64 -14.65 -26.91
CA SER A 40 -1.15 -15.61 -25.93
C SER A 40 -0.51 -15.42 -24.54
N LEU A 41 0.77 -15.04 -24.49
CA LEU A 41 1.52 -14.77 -23.26
C LEU A 41 1.41 -13.31 -22.78
N CYS A 42 1.00 -12.39 -23.66
CA CYS A 42 1.08 -10.95 -23.44
C CYS A 42 -0.18 -10.35 -22.80
N HIS A 43 -1.38 -10.72 -23.26
CA HIS A 43 -2.66 -10.29 -22.68
C HIS A 43 -3.83 -11.18 -23.12
N LYS A 44 -4.93 -11.14 -22.37
CA LYS A 44 -6.15 -11.93 -22.65
C LYS A 44 -7.23 -11.21 -23.48
N SER A 45 -7.04 -9.91 -23.77
CA SER A 45 -8.03 -9.12 -24.56
C SER A 45 -8.21 -9.64 -25.99
N LYS A 46 -9.45 -9.51 -26.52
CA LYS A 46 -9.78 -9.73 -27.94
C LYS A 46 -9.17 -8.66 -28.85
N TYR A 47 -8.94 -7.46 -28.34
CA TYR A 47 -8.35 -6.35 -29.09
C TYR A 47 -6.86 -6.16 -28.77
N ASN A 48 -6.25 -5.14 -29.37
CA ASN A 48 -4.87 -4.77 -29.06
C ASN A 48 -4.66 -4.48 -27.57
N ARG A 49 -3.46 -4.79 -27.08
CA ARG A 49 -3.04 -4.50 -25.71
C ARG A 49 -3.19 -3.03 -25.39
N ILE A 50 -3.86 -2.73 -24.29
CA ILE A 50 -3.92 -1.40 -23.70
C ILE A 50 -3.20 -1.42 -22.36
N ILE A 51 -2.37 -0.40 -22.11
CA ILE A 51 -1.70 -0.17 -20.84
C ILE A 51 -2.17 1.17 -20.30
N GLU A 52 -2.51 1.19 -19.03
CA GLU A 52 -2.89 2.40 -18.32
C GLU A 52 -1.73 2.91 -17.47
N ARG A 53 -1.50 4.22 -17.51
CA ARG A 53 -0.47 4.89 -16.73
C ARG A 53 -1.07 6.09 -16.00
N ASN A 54 -0.92 6.10 -14.68
CA ASN A 54 -1.19 7.26 -13.85
C ASN A 54 0.15 7.90 -13.45
N TYR A 55 0.52 9.00 -14.12
CA TYR A 55 1.80 9.66 -13.90
C TYR A 55 1.94 10.27 -12.50
N ASN A 56 0.85 10.82 -11.94
CA ASN A 56 0.89 11.38 -10.60
C ASN A 56 1.14 10.29 -9.55
N LEU A 57 0.49 9.13 -9.69
CA LEU A 57 0.73 7.98 -8.81
C LEU A 57 2.17 7.48 -8.90
N ILE A 58 2.75 7.43 -10.10
CA ILE A 58 4.15 7.03 -10.29
C ILE A 58 5.09 8.01 -9.59
N ARG A 59 4.86 9.32 -9.76
CA ARG A 59 5.63 10.38 -9.09
C ARG A 59 5.57 10.25 -7.57
N LEU A 60 4.37 10.09 -7.00
CA LEU A 60 4.17 9.93 -5.56
C LEU A 60 4.85 8.67 -5.02
N LYS A 61 4.77 7.54 -5.75
CA LYS A 61 5.48 6.31 -5.38
C LYS A 61 6.99 6.48 -5.40
N ALA A 62 7.53 7.21 -6.38
CA ALA A 62 8.96 7.51 -6.45
C ALA A 62 9.40 8.36 -5.26
N GLN A 63 8.66 9.42 -4.94
CA GLN A 63 8.92 10.27 -3.77
C GLN A 63 8.88 9.45 -2.46
N ALA A 64 7.86 8.62 -2.28
CA ALA A 64 7.75 7.74 -1.11
C ALA A 64 8.93 6.76 -1.03
N LYS A 65 9.36 6.18 -2.15
CA LYS A 65 10.53 5.31 -2.20
C LYS A 65 11.78 6.06 -1.73
N THR A 66 12.05 7.23 -2.30
CA THR A 66 13.22 8.06 -1.92
C THR A 66 13.23 8.37 -0.43
N LEU A 67 12.10 8.77 0.14
CA LEU A 67 11.98 9.05 1.57
C LEU A 67 12.23 7.79 2.42
N LEU A 68 11.65 6.66 2.04
CA LEU A 68 11.81 5.39 2.77
C LEU A 68 13.22 4.80 2.68
N THR A 69 13.95 5.06 1.59
CA THR A 69 15.33 4.60 1.37
C THR A 69 16.39 5.62 1.77
N SER A 70 16.00 6.82 2.18
CA SER A 70 16.92 7.80 2.75
C SER A 70 17.52 7.29 4.07
N GLU A 71 18.67 7.82 4.48
CA GLU A 71 19.29 7.47 5.76
C GLU A 71 18.34 7.70 6.93
N GLN A 72 17.62 8.82 6.95
CA GLN A 72 16.59 9.11 7.95
C GLN A 72 15.44 8.08 7.92
N GLY A 73 14.99 7.69 6.72
CA GLY A 73 13.95 6.68 6.56
C GLY A 73 14.39 5.30 7.08
N ILE A 74 15.63 4.92 6.81
CA ILE A 74 16.24 3.68 7.30
C ILE A 74 16.41 3.73 8.82
N ALA A 75 16.89 4.86 9.37
CA ALA A 75 17.02 5.06 10.80
C ALA A 75 15.68 4.90 11.51
N LYS A 76 14.62 5.57 11.04
CA LYS A 76 13.26 5.41 11.56
C LYS A 76 12.72 3.98 11.42
N ARG A 77 13.05 3.28 10.33
CA ARG A 77 12.67 1.87 10.15
C ARG A 77 13.33 0.97 11.19
N LYS A 78 14.63 1.14 11.46
CA LYS A 78 15.32 0.43 12.54
C LYS A 78 14.73 0.82 13.91
N GLN A 79 14.32 2.07 14.05
CA GLN A 79 13.74 2.59 15.28
C GLN A 79 12.45 1.87 15.68
N ARG A 80 11.61 1.61 14.68
CA ARG A 80 10.31 0.97 14.84
C ARG A 80 10.38 -0.40 15.53
N CYS A 81 11.47 -1.15 15.34
CA CYS A 81 11.63 -2.48 15.92
C CYS A 81 11.65 -2.44 17.46
N TRP A 82 12.25 -1.41 18.06
CA TRP A 82 12.34 -1.27 19.50
C TRP A 82 11.17 -0.46 20.09
N ASP A 83 10.72 0.58 19.39
CA ASP A 83 9.63 1.42 19.87
C ASP A 83 8.27 0.74 19.73
N VAL A 84 7.90 0.47 18.49
CA VAL A 84 6.51 0.18 18.14
C VAL A 84 6.26 -1.32 18.12
N GLU A 85 7.17 -2.08 17.52
CA GLU A 85 6.99 -3.53 17.34
C GLU A 85 7.11 -4.28 18.67
N ALA A 86 7.99 -3.83 19.58
CA ALA A 86 8.08 -4.40 20.92
C ALA A 86 6.77 -4.23 21.72
N VAL A 87 6.13 -3.06 21.64
CA VAL A 87 4.85 -2.78 22.30
C VAL A 87 3.74 -3.71 21.76
N PHE A 88 3.62 -3.81 20.44
CA PHE A 88 2.65 -4.72 19.82
C PHE A 88 2.94 -6.20 20.13
N GLY A 89 4.21 -6.59 20.19
CA GLY A 89 4.63 -7.92 20.58
C GLY A 89 4.20 -8.25 22.01
N ASN A 90 4.43 -7.34 22.95
CA ASN A 90 4.02 -7.48 24.35
C ASN A 90 2.50 -7.62 24.47
N ILE A 91 1.74 -6.76 23.80
CA ILE A 91 0.27 -6.81 23.80
C ILE A 91 -0.25 -8.15 23.25
N LYS A 92 0.29 -8.61 22.12
CA LYS A 92 -0.21 -9.82 21.47
C LYS A 92 0.23 -11.12 22.13
N HIS A 93 1.48 -11.20 22.56
CA HIS A 93 2.07 -12.43 23.10
C HIS A 93 1.96 -12.50 24.62
N ASN A 94 2.41 -11.47 25.34
CA ASN A 94 2.47 -11.51 26.80
C ASN A 94 1.13 -11.15 27.45
N MET A 95 0.35 -10.25 26.84
CA MET A 95 -1.02 -9.94 27.31
C MET A 95 -2.09 -10.80 26.61
N ASN A 96 -1.67 -11.69 25.69
CA ASN A 96 -2.53 -12.57 24.89
C ASN A 96 -3.69 -11.87 24.16
N PHE A 97 -3.56 -10.57 23.87
CA PHE A 97 -4.60 -9.79 23.20
C PHE A 97 -4.45 -9.91 21.68
N LYS A 98 -5.10 -10.93 21.10
CA LYS A 98 -4.99 -11.25 19.67
C LYS A 98 -6.22 -10.86 18.85
N ARG A 99 -7.37 -10.68 19.50
CA ARG A 99 -8.66 -10.39 18.86
C ARG A 99 -9.45 -9.43 19.74
N PHE A 100 -10.14 -8.50 19.11
CA PHE A 100 -11.13 -7.66 19.76
C PHE A 100 -12.37 -8.50 20.10
N MET A 101 -12.90 -8.29 21.30
CA MET A 101 -14.14 -8.92 21.76
C MET A 101 -15.36 -8.11 21.31
N LEU A 102 -15.23 -6.80 21.19
CA LEU A 102 -16.33 -5.91 20.80
C LEU A 102 -16.38 -5.69 19.29
N ARG A 103 -17.57 -5.34 18.78
CA ARG A 103 -17.81 -4.99 17.37
C ARG A 103 -18.27 -3.54 17.24
N GLY A 104 -17.80 -2.88 16.18
CA GLY A 104 -18.05 -1.45 15.92
C GLY A 104 -16.85 -0.59 16.33
N ILE A 105 -16.56 0.44 15.53
CA ILE A 105 -15.36 1.28 15.66
C ILE A 105 -15.27 1.91 17.05
N ASP A 106 -16.38 2.46 17.57
CA ASP A 106 -16.40 3.14 18.86
C ASP A 106 -16.05 2.19 20.02
N LYS A 107 -16.61 0.97 20.00
CA LYS A 107 -16.36 -0.03 21.04
C LYS A 107 -14.94 -0.59 20.96
N VAL A 108 -14.45 -0.84 19.74
CA VAL A 108 -13.07 -1.29 19.50
C VAL A 108 -12.06 -0.22 19.96
N ASN A 109 -12.36 1.07 19.79
CA ASN A 109 -11.53 2.17 20.28
C ASN A 109 -11.42 2.17 21.81
N VAL A 110 -12.51 1.91 22.53
CA VAL A 110 -12.47 1.75 23.99
C VAL A 110 -11.62 0.55 24.39
N GLU A 111 -11.79 -0.59 23.72
CA GLU A 111 -11.06 -1.82 24.01
C GLU A 111 -9.54 -1.65 23.83
N ILE A 112 -9.09 -1.08 22.70
CA ILE A 112 -7.67 -0.82 22.50
C ILE A 112 -7.12 0.24 23.46
N GLY A 113 -7.94 1.23 23.84
CA GLY A 113 -7.60 2.24 24.84
C GLY A 113 -7.29 1.61 26.20
N LEU A 114 -8.15 0.70 26.67
CA LEU A 114 -7.94 -0.05 27.91
C LEU A 114 -6.66 -0.89 27.87
N VAL A 115 -6.42 -1.59 26.76
CA VAL A 115 -5.19 -2.37 26.55
C VAL A 115 -3.95 -1.49 26.59
N ALA A 116 -3.98 -0.32 25.94
CA ALA A 116 -2.87 0.63 25.94
C ALA A 116 -2.60 1.20 27.35
N MET A 117 -3.64 1.55 28.11
CA MET A 117 -3.50 1.98 29.50
C MET A 117 -2.89 0.90 30.36
N ALA A 118 -3.38 -0.34 30.26
CA ALA A 118 -2.84 -1.48 31.01
C ALA A 118 -1.36 -1.74 30.67
N HIS A 119 -0.99 -1.64 29.38
CA HIS A 119 0.41 -1.75 28.96
C HIS A 119 1.28 -0.65 29.59
N ASN A 120 0.82 0.60 29.58
CA ASN A 120 1.54 1.73 30.17
C ASN A 120 1.72 1.59 31.69
N LEU A 121 0.66 1.21 32.41
CA LEU A 121 0.71 0.97 33.85
C LEU A 121 1.70 -0.14 34.20
N LYS A 122 1.69 -1.25 33.46
CA LYS A 122 2.66 -2.34 33.63
C LYS A 122 4.10 -1.91 33.37
N LYS A 123 4.32 -1.03 32.39
CA LYS A 123 5.65 -0.47 32.12
C LYS A 123 6.09 0.45 33.27
N TYR A 124 5.20 1.28 33.79
CA TYR A 124 5.47 2.16 34.92
C TYR A 124 5.82 1.37 36.18
N SER A 125 5.08 0.30 36.49
CA SER A 125 5.35 -0.54 37.66
C SER A 125 6.67 -1.29 37.61
N LEU A 126 7.25 -1.48 36.42
CA LEU A 126 8.57 -2.13 36.23
C LEU A 126 9.73 -1.13 36.23
N ALA A 127 9.44 0.17 36.18
CA ALA A 127 10.42 1.25 36.16
C ALA A 127 10.63 1.90 37.54
N LEU A 128 9.76 1.57 38.50
CA LEU A 128 9.95 1.78 39.94
C LEU A 128 10.83 0.65 40.51
#